data_AF-A0A120AG52-F1
#
_entry.id   AF-A0A120AG52-F1
#
_cell.length_a   1.000
_cell.length_b   1.000
_cell.length_c   1.000
_cell.angle_alpha   90.00
_cell.angle_beta   90.00
_cell.angle_gamma   90.00
#
_symmetry.space_group_name_H-M   'P 1'
#
loop_
_entity.id
_entity.type
_entity.pdbx_description
1 polymer ?
#
loop_
_entity_poly.entity_id
_entity_poly.type
_entity_poly.pdbx_seq_one_letter_code
_entity_poly.pdbx_strand_id
1 'polypeptide(L)'
;MTSPTRFTDPHAVDLWDSQFRWRSGHRLCDRTIDATWQRVATALADREGEECAYWRSRYAFAFGQWQLLPDPRLLRFAGTDMPVPALREPIAAVNAAAFVADSHTRRARFDHQRFGAAAAVAVRMLDDAAIAFGPDDDPSMRFGIGMIGLGDALASLGLAYDSAQAIRAAQAIARSLAMGCLHGSLKMAQERGDRRGDRCGQGGQGLAELWRNRALPAELAEAVARNHRHEGLTRIDGFSELARLANGASDGFDPSKDALHDSLGAASVDRQTAQRAIRGAVAPWIDAQPQTSPLQA
;
A
#
# COMPACT_ATOMS: atom_id res chain seq x y z
N MET A 1 -17.50 1.58 -19.43
CA MET A 1 -17.62 2.65 -18.40
C MET A 1 -17.36 1.99 -17.06
N THR A 2 -16.36 2.46 -16.32
CA THR A 2 -16.09 1.99 -14.95
C THR A 2 -17.21 2.46 -14.03
N SER A 3 -17.71 1.59 -13.16
CA SER A 3 -18.69 1.99 -12.14
C SER A 3 -18.08 3.05 -11.23
N PRO A 4 -18.85 4.07 -10.80
CA PRO A 4 -18.36 5.10 -9.90
C PRO A 4 -17.94 4.47 -8.57
N THR A 5 -16.93 5.06 -7.93
CA THR A 5 -16.47 4.64 -6.61
C THR A 5 -17.60 4.82 -5.60
N ARG A 6 -17.87 3.80 -4.80
CA ARG A 6 -18.89 3.84 -3.76
C ARG A 6 -18.26 3.80 -2.38
N PHE A 7 -18.73 4.69 -1.50
CA PHE A 7 -18.53 4.56 -0.07
C PHE A 7 -19.59 3.65 0.52
N THR A 8 -19.21 2.86 1.51
CA THR A 8 -20.09 2.01 2.32
C THR A 8 -20.09 2.41 3.80
N ASP A 9 -19.18 3.31 4.21
CA ASP A 9 -19.09 3.85 5.57
C ASP A 9 -19.26 5.39 5.53
N PRO A 10 -20.25 5.98 6.22
CA PRO A 10 -20.43 7.43 6.26
C PRO A 10 -19.22 8.18 6.85
N HIS A 11 -18.50 7.59 7.81
CA HIS A 11 -17.32 8.24 8.39
C HIS A 11 -16.17 8.37 7.37
N ALA A 12 -16.10 7.46 6.39
CA ALA A 12 -15.15 7.56 5.30
C ALA A 12 -15.50 8.73 4.36
N VAL A 13 -16.79 9.01 4.17
CA VAL A 13 -17.27 10.18 3.41
C VAL A 13 -16.89 11.48 4.13
N ASP A 14 -17.13 11.56 5.43
CA ASP A 14 -16.78 12.73 6.25
C ASP A 14 -15.27 12.98 6.26
N LEU A 15 -14.48 11.91 6.38
CA LEU A 15 -13.03 11.99 6.31
C LEU A 15 -12.57 12.50 4.93
N TRP A 16 -13.12 11.97 3.84
CA TRP A 16 -12.81 12.44 2.50
C TRP A 16 -13.19 13.92 2.31
N ASP A 17 -14.40 14.31 2.71
CA ASP A 17 -14.88 15.68 2.53
C ASP A 17 -14.05 16.70 3.32
N SER A 18 -13.65 16.34 4.54
CA SER A 18 -12.88 17.22 5.42
C SER A 18 -11.39 17.30 5.06
N GLN A 19 -10.79 16.20 4.61
CA GLN A 19 -9.33 16.12 4.48
C GLN A 19 -8.81 16.02 3.04
N PHE A 20 -9.55 15.39 2.13
CA PHE A 20 -9.02 15.03 0.80
C PHE A 20 -9.74 15.71 -0.36
N ARG A 21 -10.95 16.24 -0.12
CA ARG A 21 -11.77 16.90 -1.13
C ARG A 21 -11.25 18.31 -1.40
N TRP A 22 -10.67 18.50 -2.59
CA TRP A 22 -10.07 19.77 -2.96
C TRP A 22 -11.11 20.88 -3.20
N ARG A 23 -10.82 22.04 -2.60
CA ARG A 23 -11.52 23.31 -2.77
C ARG A 23 -10.48 24.39 -3.07
N SER A 24 -10.69 25.18 -4.12
CA SER A 24 -9.84 26.34 -4.44
C SER A 24 -10.62 27.61 -4.09
N GLY A 25 -10.24 28.24 -2.97
CA GLY A 25 -11.04 29.28 -2.34
C GLY A 25 -12.46 28.78 -2.00
N HIS A 26 -13.48 29.44 -2.54
CA HIS A 26 -14.88 29.03 -2.38
C HIS A 26 -15.36 27.99 -3.40
N ARG A 27 -14.54 27.66 -4.41
CA ARG A 27 -14.92 26.74 -5.47
C ARG A 27 -14.67 25.29 -5.06
N LEU A 28 -15.72 24.49 -5.09
CA LEU A 28 -15.62 23.04 -4.94
C LEU A 28 -15.11 22.39 -6.23
N CYS A 29 -13.87 21.90 -6.22
CA CYS A 29 -13.23 21.31 -7.39
C CYS A 29 -13.53 19.80 -7.49
N ASP A 30 -13.25 19.05 -6.41
CA ASP A 30 -13.52 17.62 -6.36
C ASP A 30 -14.98 17.37 -5.98
N ARG A 31 -15.86 17.24 -6.98
CA ARG A 31 -17.30 17.02 -6.73
C ARG A 31 -17.61 15.61 -6.21
N THR A 32 -16.82 14.63 -6.62
CA THR A 32 -16.91 13.22 -6.23
C THR A 32 -15.53 12.69 -5.86
N ILE A 33 -15.45 11.56 -5.16
CA ILE A 33 -14.16 10.92 -4.89
C ILE A 33 -13.47 10.44 -6.18
N ASP A 34 -14.23 10.05 -7.21
CA ASP A 34 -13.66 9.77 -8.54
C ASP A 34 -12.96 11.00 -9.14
N ALA A 35 -13.42 12.23 -8.86
CA ALA A 35 -12.73 13.44 -9.27
C ALA A 35 -11.37 13.58 -8.55
N THR A 36 -11.32 13.29 -7.24
CA THR A 36 -10.06 13.19 -6.49
C THR A 36 -9.14 12.14 -7.09
N TRP A 37 -9.64 10.94 -7.42
CA TRP A 37 -8.86 9.89 -8.07
C TRP A 37 -8.29 10.32 -9.42
N GLN A 38 -9.08 10.96 -10.27
CA GLN A 38 -8.62 11.46 -11.56
C GLN A 38 -7.58 12.56 -11.42
N ARG A 39 -7.77 13.49 -10.47
CA ARG A 39 -6.81 14.56 -10.18
C ARG A 39 -5.45 13.99 -9.77
N VAL A 40 -5.43 13.10 -8.78
CA VAL A 40 -4.20 12.50 -8.25
C VAL A 40 -3.54 11.62 -9.32
N ALA A 41 -4.32 10.78 -10.02
CA ALA A 41 -3.80 9.93 -11.09
C ALA A 41 -3.18 10.73 -12.24
N THR A 42 -3.77 11.87 -12.61
CA THR A 42 -3.22 12.76 -13.64
C THR A 42 -1.89 13.34 -13.18
N ALA A 43 -1.85 13.92 -11.99
CA ALA A 43 -0.64 14.55 -11.45
C ALA A 43 0.55 13.58 -11.33
N LEU A 44 0.27 12.30 -11.05
CA LEU A 44 1.30 11.26 -10.99
C LEU A 44 1.76 10.79 -12.38
N ALA A 45 0.82 10.52 -13.28
CA ALA A 45 1.13 9.97 -14.60
C ALA A 45 1.81 10.97 -15.55
N ASP A 46 1.82 12.27 -15.22
CA ASP A 46 2.48 13.30 -16.03
C ASP A 46 3.99 13.04 -16.26
N ARG A 47 4.63 12.19 -15.45
CA ARG A 47 6.05 11.79 -15.63
C ARG A 47 6.26 10.63 -16.63
N GLU A 48 5.20 9.98 -17.07
CA GLU A 48 5.25 8.78 -17.91
C GLU A 48 5.40 9.07 -19.41
N GLY A 49 5.42 10.34 -19.82
CA GLY A 49 5.55 10.74 -21.22
C GLY A 49 4.44 10.16 -22.09
N GLU A 50 4.79 9.39 -23.12
CA GLU A 50 3.84 8.79 -24.07
C GLU A 50 2.87 7.81 -23.40
N GLU A 51 3.27 7.16 -22.30
CA GLU A 51 2.41 6.22 -21.56
C GLU A 51 1.49 6.91 -20.54
N CYS A 52 1.50 8.24 -20.44
CA CYS A 52 0.73 9.00 -19.44
C CYS A 52 -0.77 8.62 -19.43
N ALA A 53 -1.42 8.54 -20.60
CA ALA A 53 -2.83 8.18 -20.68
C ALA A 53 -3.12 6.77 -20.15
N TYR A 54 -2.21 5.83 -20.41
CA TYR A 54 -2.30 4.45 -19.96
C TYR A 54 -2.16 4.38 -18.44
N TRP A 55 -1.10 4.96 -17.87
CA TRP A 55 -0.84 4.90 -16.44
C TRP A 55 -1.84 5.70 -15.61
N ARG A 56 -2.28 6.87 -16.09
CA ARG A 56 -3.39 7.62 -15.47
C ARG A 56 -4.64 6.74 -15.32
N SER A 57 -4.99 6.01 -16.39
CA SER A 57 -6.16 5.12 -16.37
C SER A 57 -5.98 3.95 -15.39
N ARG A 58 -4.77 3.38 -15.32
CA ARG A 58 -4.43 2.29 -14.40
C ARG A 58 -4.48 2.74 -12.94
N TYR A 59 -3.94 3.91 -12.61
CA TYR A 59 -3.98 4.47 -11.27
C TYR A 59 -5.42 4.80 -10.84
N ALA A 60 -6.15 5.56 -11.66
CA ALA A 60 -7.53 5.90 -11.36
C ALA A 60 -8.43 4.66 -11.19
N PHE A 61 -8.21 3.60 -11.99
CA PHE A 61 -8.91 2.33 -11.81
C PHE A 61 -8.58 1.68 -10.47
N ALA A 62 -7.29 1.57 -10.10
CA ALA A 62 -6.89 0.95 -8.85
C ALA A 62 -7.45 1.71 -7.62
N PHE A 63 -7.46 3.04 -7.68
CA PHE A 63 -8.05 3.88 -6.63
C PHE A 63 -9.57 3.70 -6.54
N GLY A 64 -10.25 3.75 -7.68
CA GLY A 64 -11.72 3.66 -7.72
C GLY A 64 -12.27 2.27 -7.38
N GLN A 65 -11.44 1.23 -7.44
CA GLN A 65 -11.77 -0.11 -6.96
C GLN A 65 -11.38 -0.34 -5.49
N TRP A 66 -10.93 0.70 -4.78
CA TRP A 66 -10.38 0.60 -3.42
C TRP A 66 -9.22 -0.39 -3.29
N GLN A 67 -8.54 -0.73 -4.39
CA GLN A 67 -7.46 -1.72 -4.41
C GLN A 67 -6.14 -1.12 -3.91
N LEU A 68 -5.89 0.13 -4.26
CA LEU A 68 -4.68 0.87 -3.95
C LEU A 68 -5.05 2.25 -3.42
N LEU A 69 -4.42 2.67 -2.35
CA LEU A 69 -4.55 4.01 -1.79
C LEU A 69 -3.18 4.68 -1.75
N PRO A 70 -3.01 5.85 -2.40
CA PRO A 70 -1.74 6.56 -2.41
C PRO A 70 -1.51 7.31 -1.10
N ASP A 71 -0.29 7.83 -0.94
CA ASP A 71 0.13 8.64 0.21
C ASP A 71 -0.89 9.75 0.53
N PRO A 72 -1.29 9.94 1.80
CA PRO A 72 -2.23 11.01 2.17
C PRO A 72 -1.79 12.40 1.72
N ARG A 73 -0.49 12.69 1.59
CA ARG A 73 0.00 13.97 1.05
C ARG A 73 -0.33 14.12 -0.43
N LEU A 74 -0.23 13.04 -1.21
CA LEU A 74 -0.62 13.04 -2.62
C LEU A 74 -2.13 13.29 -2.77
N LEU A 75 -2.95 12.63 -1.94
CA LEU A 75 -4.40 12.82 -1.94
C LEU A 75 -4.79 14.29 -1.70
N ARG A 76 -4.13 14.93 -0.73
CA ARG A 76 -4.40 16.32 -0.35
C ARG A 76 -3.92 17.33 -1.39
N PHE A 77 -2.73 17.14 -1.96
CA PHE A 77 -2.04 18.24 -2.65
C PHE A 77 -1.77 18.00 -4.14
N ALA A 78 -1.65 16.74 -4.60
CA ALA A 78 -1.28 16.49 -5.99
C ALA A 78 -2.35 17.00 -6.96
N GLY A 79 -1.94 17.82 -7.94
CA GLY A 79 -2.85 18.43 -8.91
C GLY A 79 -3.78 19.51 -8.33
N THR A 80 -3.47 20.04 -7.14
CA THR A 80 -4.14 21.21 -6.55
C THR A 80 -3.36 22.50 -6.81
N ASP A 81 -3.88 23.63 -6.32
CA ASP A 81 -3.20 24.92 -6.28
C ASP A 81 -2.14 25.02 -5.17
N MET A 82 -2.04 24.02 -4.30
CA MET A 82 -1.04 23.93 -3.25
C MET A 82 0.07 22.94 -3.62
N PRO A 83 1.34 23.26 -3.31
CA PRO A 83 2.45 22.37 -3.60
C PRO A 83 2.38 21.10 -2.76
N VAL A 84 2.81 19.97 -3.33
CA VAL A 84 2.98 18.71 -2.59
C VAL A 84 4.20 18.84 -1.67
N PRO A 85 4.08 18.61 -0.35
CA PRO A 85 5.24 18.55 0.53
C PRO A 85 6.21 17.46 0.09
N ALA A 86 7.52 17.70 0.22
CA ALA A 86 8.56 16.78 -0.25
C ALA A 86 8.35 15.34 0.25
N LEU A 87 8.38 14.39 -0.68
CA LEU A 87 8.14 12.96 -0.42
C LEU A 87 9.46 12.21 -0.25
N ARG A 88 10.01 12.17 0.96
CA ARG A 88 11.23 11.39 1.28
C ARG A 88 10.98 9.88 1.38
N GLU A 89 9.95 9.49 2.13
CA GLU A 89 9.48 8.11 2.22
C GLU A 89 7.98 8.08 1.92
N PRO A 90 7.57 8.13 0.65
CA PRO A 90 6.16 8.04 0.32
C PRO A 90 5.60 6.66 0.64
N ILE A 91 4.34 6.63 1.05
CA ILE A 91 3.63 5.40 1.44
C ILE A 91 2.47 5.09 0.49
N ALA A 92 2.08 3.82 0.44
CA ALA A 92 0.84 3.39 -0.20
C ALA A 92 0.26 2.18 0.53
N ALA A 93 -1.05 2.03 0.51
CA ALA A 93 -1.74 0.86 1.07
C ALA A 93 -2.44 0.07 -0.04
N VAL A 94 -2.18 -1.24 -0.09
CA VAL A 94 -2.97 -2.17 -0.90
C VAL A 94 -4.06 -2.79 -0.03
N ASN A 95 -5.32 -2.67 -0.42
CA ASN A 95 -6.43 -3.21 0.38
C ASN A 95 -6.61 -4.71 0.11
N ALA A 96 -6.19 -5.57 1.04
CA ALA A 96 -6.26 -7.01 0.89
C ALA A 96 -7.70 -7.52 0.66
N ALA A 97 -8.70 -6.90 1.29
CA ALA A 97 -10.10 -7.32 1.16
C ALA A 97 -10.63 -7.20 -0.28
N ALA A 98 -10.11 -6.24 -1.06
CA ALA A 98 -10.50 -6.03 -2.46
C ALA A 98 -10.07 -7.18 -3.40
N PHE A 99 -9.28 -8.13 -2.91
CA PHE A 99 -8.74 -9.26 -3.68
C PHE A 99 -9.28 -10.62 -3.22
N VAL A 100 -10.33 -10.64 -2.39
CA VAL A 100 -11.07 -11.87 -2.09
C VAL A 100 -12.16 -12.09 -3.12
N ALA A 101 -12.04 -13.16 -3.91
CA ALA A 101 -13.08 -13.60 -4.83
C ALA A 101 -14.11 -14.48 -4.11
N ASP A 102 -15.37 -14.43 -4.53
CA ASP A 102 -16.49 -15.20 -3.94
C ASP A 102 -16.59 -15.04 -2.41
N SER A 103 -16.37 -13.79 -1.95
CA SER A 103 -16.36 -13.39 -0.53
C SER A 103 -17.59 -13.88 0.24
N HIS A 104 -17.37 -14.33 1.48
CA HIS A 104 -18.38 -14.90 2.39
C HIS A 104 -19.07 -16.18 1.88
N THR A 105 -18.47 -16.87 0.90
CA THR A 105 -18.95 -18.17 0.43
C THR A 105 -17.93 -19.29 0.71
N ARG A 106 -18.36 -20.55 0.57
CA ARG A 106 -17.45 -21.71 0.66
C ARG A 106 -16.39 -21.77 -0.47
N ARG A 107 -16.53 -20.95 -1.51
CA ARG A 107 -15.58 -20.84 -2.63
C ARG A 107 -14.65 -19.62 -2.49
N ALA A 108 -14.73 -18.91 -1.36
CA ALA A 108 -13.92 -17.74 -1.10
C ALA A 108 -12.44 -18.08 -1.24
N ARG A 109 -11.71 -17.24 -1.99
CA ARG A 109 -10.27 -17.41 -2.21
C ARG A 109 -9.60 -16.07 -2.37
N PHE A 110 -8.36 -15.98 -1.92
CA PHE A 110 -7.54 -14.80 -2.10
C PHE A 110 -6.84 -14.83 -3.47
N ASP A 111 -6.98 -13.78 -4.26
CA ASP A 111 -6.30 -13.63 -5.55
C ASP A 111 -4.90 -13.04 -5.35
N HIS A 112 -3.94 -13.92 -5.01
CA HIS A 112 -2.54 -13.56 -4.79
C HIS A 112 -1.88 -12.91 -6.02
N GLN A 113 -2.30 -13.29 -7.23
CA GLN A 113 -1.73 -12.77 -8.46
C GLN A 113 -2.18 -11.32 -8.70
N ARG A 114 -3.47 -11.03 -8.57
CA ARG A 114 -3.99 -9.66 -8.70
C ARG A 114 -3.49 -8.76 -7.58
N PHE A 115 -3.40 -9.27 -6.36
CA PHE A 115 -2.86 -8.51 -5.23
C PHE A 115 -1.38 -8.14 -5.44
N GLY A 116 -0.56 -9.10 -5.87
CA GLY A 116 0.84 -8.83 -6.24
C GLY A 116 0.97 -7.86 -7.42
N ALA A 117 0.09 -7.94 -8.42
CA ALA A 117 0.07 -6.98 -9.53
C ALA A 117 -0.30 -5.56 -9.07
N ALA A 118 -1.23 -5.41 -8.13
CA ALA A 118 -1.56 -4.12 -7.54
C ALA A 118 -0.40 -3.55 -6.71
N ALA A 119 0.33 -4.39 -5.98
CA ALA A 119 1.56 -4.00 -5.28
C ALA A 119 2.65 -3.52 -6.25
N ALA A 120 2.81 -4.17 -7.41
CA ALA A 120 3.73 -3.71 -8.45
C ALA A 120 3.32 -2.35 -9.04
N VAL A 121 2.01 -2.12 -9.22
CA VAL A 121 1.47 -0.80 -9.63
C VAL A 121 1.75 0.26 -8.55
N ALA A 122 1.64 -0.10 -7.26
CA ALA A 122 1.97 0.81 -6.16
C ALA A 122 3.43 1.27 -6.21
N VAL A 123 4.38 0.38 -6.53
CA VAL A 123 5.79 0.76 -6.69
C VAL A 123 5.98 1.78 -7.81
N ARG A 124 5.40 1.54 -8.99
CA ARG A 124 5.51 2.49 -10.11
C ARG A 124 4.87 3.84 -9.77
N MET A 125 3.70 3.82 -9.15
CA MET A 125 3.01 5.03 -8.70
C MET A 125 3.85 5.85 -7.71
N LEU A 126 4.50 5.20 -6.76
CA LEU A 126 5.39 5.89 -5.81
C LEU A 126 6.71 6.32 -6.44
N ASP A 127 7.20 5.60 -7.44
CA ASP A 127 8.34 6.01 -8.26
C ASP A 127 8.04 7.30 -9.05
N ASP A 128 6.88 7.38 -9.69
CA ASP A 128 6.38 8.59 -10.33
C ASP A 128 6.25 9.74 -9.34
N ALA A 129 5.66 9.48 -8.17
CA ALA A 129 5.51 10.46 -7.11
C ALA A 129 6.85 11.00 -6.62
N ALA A 130 7.85 10.13 -6.44
CA ALA A 130 9.18 10.51 -6.00
C ALA A 130 9.96 11.25 -7.09
N ILE A 131 9.72 10.99 -8.37
CA ILE A 131 10.26 11.81 -9.47
C ILE A 131 9.61 13.19 -9.49
N ALA A 132 8.29 13.27 -9.28
CA ALA A 132 7.55 14.52 -9.40
C ALA A 132 7.68 15.42 -8.16
N PHE A 133 7.76 14.84 -6.96
CA PHE A 133 7.63 15.54 -5.68
C PHE A 133 8.68 15.13 -4.63
N GLY A 134 9.66 14.30 -5.02
CA GLY A 134 10.82 13.99 -4.17
C GLY A 134 11.80 15.16 -4.12
N PRO A 135 12.68 15.21 -3.12
CA PRO A 135 13.71 16.23 -3.05
C PRO A 135 14.81 15.98 -4.10
N ASP A 136 15.32 17.06 -4.72
CA ASP A 136 16.31 16.97 -5.82
C ASP A 136 17.68 16.43 -5.36
N ASP A 137 18.02 16.60 -4.08
CA ASP A 137 19.31 16.26 -3.48
C ASP A 137 19.38 14.82 -2.94
N ASP A 138 18.27 14.10 -2.93
CA ASP A 138 18.18 12.74 -2.38
C ASP A 138 17.99 11.71 -3.50
N PRO A 139 19.04 10.98 -3.89
CA PRO A 139 18.92 9.90 -4.87
C PRO A 139 18.27 8.64 -4.26
N SER A 140 18.09 8.58 -2.93
CA SER A 140 17.51 7.41 -2.27
C SER A 140 16.01 7.33 -2.52
N MET A 141 15.53 6.13 -2.85
CA MET A 141 14.10 5.84 -2.95
C MET A 141 13.73 4.75 -1.98
N ARG A 142 13.20 5.15 -0.84
CA ARG A 142 12.61 4.25 0.14
C ARG A 142 11.10 4.44 0.14
N PHE A 143 10.37 3.37 -0.08
CA PHE A 143 8.91 3.37 -0.06
C PHE A 143 8.39 2.63 1.17
N GLY A 144 7.20 3.02 1.61
CA GLY A 144 6.44 2.32 2.63
C GLY A 144 5.15 1.76 2.06
N ILE A 145 5.23 0.66 1.31
CA ILE A 145 4.05 -0.02 0.77
C ILE A 145 3.59 -1.08 1.78
N GLY A 146 2.38 -0.92 2.29
CA GLY A 146 1.76 -1.85 3.22
C GLY A 146 0.42 -2.36 2.73
N MET A 147 -0.29 -3.02 3.63
CA MET A 147 -1.65 -3.47 3.38
C MET A 147 -2.61 -2.97 4.46
N ILE A 148 -3.85 -2.74 4.06
CA ILE A 148 -5.01 -2.57 4.93
C ILE A 148 -6.00 -3.69 4.61
N GLY A 149 -7.05 -3.84 5.43
CA GLY A 149 -8.12 -4.80 5.18
C GLY A 149 -7.68 -6.27 5.31
N LEU A 150 -6.59 -6.56 6.03
CA LEU A 150 -6.15 -7.94 6.26
C LEU A 150 -7.17 -8.70 7.12
N GLY A 151 -7.66 -8.11 8.21
CA GLY A 151 -8.70 -8.70 9.04
C GLY A 151 -9.99 -8.93 8.25
N ASP A 152 -10.38 -7.96 7.42
CA ASP A 152 -11.55 -8.07 6.54
C ASP A 152 -11.38 -9.16 5.47
N ALA A 153 -10.18 -9.33 4.93
CA ALA A 153 -9.86 -10.39 3.98
C ALA A 153 -9.97 -11.77 4.64
N LEU A 154 -9.43 -11.93 5.86
CA LEU A 154 -9.52 -13.18 6.62
C LEU A 154 -10.99 -13.53 6.96
N ALA A 155 -11.77 -12.53 7.40
CA ALA A 155 -13.21 -12.70 7.63
C ALA A 155 -13.96 -13.09 6.35
N SER A 156 -13.67 -12.42 5.23
CA SER A 156 -14.25 -12.72 3.91
C SER A 156 -13.92 -14.13 3.42
N LEU A 157 -12.79 -14.71 3.86
CA LEU A 157 -12.37 -16.08 3.59
C LEU A 157 -13.00 -17.10 4.56
N GLY A 158 -13.76 -16.65 5.57
CA GLY A 158 -14.34 -17.50 6.61
C GLY A 158 -13.31 -18.07 7.58
N LEU A 159 -12.16 -17.41 7.73
CA LEU A 159 -11.09 -17.85 8.64
C LEU A 159 -11.23 -17.16 10.00
N ALA A 160 -11.32 -17.95 11.07
CA ALA A 160 -11.25 -17.43 12.43
C ALA A 160 -9.89 -16.76 12.65
N TYR A 161 -9.89 -15.55 13.21
CA TYR A 161 -8.72 -14.67 13.25
C TYR A 161 -7.54 -15.24 14.05
N ASP A 162 -7.84 -16.01 15.09
CA ASP A 162 -6.92 -16.73 15.99
C ASP A 162 -6.45 -18.08 15.42
N SER A 163 -7.01 -18.54 14.30
CA SER A 163 -6.69 -19.85 13.76
C SER A 163 -5.31 -19.91 13.12
N ALA A 164 -4.68 -21.09 13.18
CA ALA A 164 -3.45 -21.37 12.45
C ALA A 164 -3.60 -21.18 10.93
N GLN A 165 -4.82 -21.32 10.40
CA GLN A 165 -5.11 -21.11 8.99
C GLN A 165 -5.11 -19.62 8.62
N ALA A 166 -5.62 -18.75 9.50
CA ALA A 166 -5.53 -17.30 9.34
C ALA A 166 -4.08 -16.80 9.37
N ILE A 167 -3.26 -17.32 10.30
CA ILE A 167 -1.82 -16.99 10.36
C ILE A 167 -1.10 -17.36 9.05
N ARG A 168 -1.35 -18.57 8.52
CA ARG A 168 -0.78 -19.00 7.23
C ARG A 168 -1.27 -18.16 6.06
N ALA A 169 -2.56 -17.81 6.04
CA ALA A 169 -3.13 -16.95 5.00
C ALA A 169 -2.52 -15.55 5.04
N ALA A 170 -2.40 -14.93 6.22
CA ALA A 170 -1.76 -13.63 6.39
C ALA A 170 -0.30 -13.63 5.92
N GLN A 171 0.48 -14.68 6.26
CA GLN A 171 1.84 -14.84 5.75
C GLN A 171 1.88 -14.95 4.22
N ALA A 172 0.96 -15.70 3.61
CA ALA A 172 0.89 -15.83 2.15
C ALA A 172 0.51 -14.51 1.47
N ILE A 173 -0.41 -13.74 2.05
CA ILE A 173 -0.80 -12.41 1.57
C ILE A 173 0.40 -11.46 1.66
N ALA A 174 1.09 -11.40 2.80
CA ALA A 174 2.30 -10.59 2.97
C ALA A 174 3.41 -10.95 2.00
N ARG A 175 3.62 -12.25 1.75
CA ARG A 175 4.53 -12.72 0.72
C ARG A 175 4.13 -12.19 -0.66
N SER A 176 2.86 -12.25 -1.03
CA SER A 176 2.37 -11.70 -2.31
C SER A 176 2.57 -10.20 -2.43
N LEU A 177 2.36 -9.43 -1.36
CA LEU A 177 2.66 -7.99 -1.32
C LEU A 177 4.14 -7.75 -1.62
N ALA A 178 5.02 -8.36 -0.82
CA ALA A 178 6.46 -8.18 -0.94
C ALA A 178 6.96 -8.57 -2.33
N MET A 179 6.58 -9.75 -2.82
CA MET A 179 7.00 -10.24 -4.14
C MET A 179 6.48 -9.34 -5.27
N GLY A 180 5.24 -8.84 -5.17
CA GLY A 180 4.69 -7.88 -6.11
C GLY A 180 5.47 -6.57 -6.13
N CYS A 181 5.79 -6.03 -4.96
CA CYS A 181 6.65 -4.84 -4.83
C CYS A 181 8.03 -5.09 -5.43
N LEU A 182 8.64 -6.25 -5.18
CA LEU A 182 9.95 -6.58 -5.73
C LEU A 182 9.93 -6.61 -7.26
N HIS A 183 8.96 -7.29 -7.86
CA HIS A 183 8.82 -7.33 -9.32
C HIS A 183 8.59 -5.92 -9.90
N GLY A 184 7.76 -5.10 -9.24
CA GLY A 184 7.57 -3.70 -9.63
C GLY A 184 8.88 -2.91 -9.58
N SER A 185 9.65 -3.06 -8.51
CA SER A 185 10.95 -2.40 -8.32
C SER A 185 11.96 -2.80 -9.39
N LEU A 186 12.07 -4.10 -9.70
CA LEU A 186 12.94 -4.62 -10.75
C LEU A 186 12.53 -4.08 -12.13
N LYS A 187 11.23 -4.03 -12.41
CA LYS A 187 10.71 -3.46 -13.66
C LYS A 187 11.06 -1.97 -13.78
N MET A 188 10.95 -1.19 -12.71
CA MET A 188 11.34 0.23 -12.72
C MET A 188 12.84 0.40 -12.91
N ALA A 189 13.66 -0.43 -12.28
CA ALA A 189 15.11 -0.41 -12.49
C ALA A 189 15.47 -0.74 -13.95
N GLN A 190 14.77 -1.67 -14.58
CA GLN A 190 14.96 -2.00 -16.00
C GLN A 190 14.55 -0.85 -16.93
N GLU A 191 13.41 -0.20 -16.67
CA GLU A 191 12.86 0.85 -17.54
C GLU A 191 13.56 2.20 -17.37
N ARG A 192 13.95 2.55 -16.15
CA ARG A 192 14.40 3.91 -15.77
C ARG A 192 15.82 3.95 -15.24
N GLY A 193 16.48 2.81 -15.11
CA GLY A 193 17.84 2.70 -14.58
C GLY A 193 17.95 3.04 -13.08
N ASP A 194 19.20 3.15 -12.63
CA ASP A 194 19.56 3.53 -11.27
C ASP A 194 19.52 5.05 -11.10
N ARG A 195 19.02 5.53 -9.95
CA ARG A 195 19.06 6.94 -9.55
C ARG A 195 20.32 7.30 -8.75
N ARG A 196 21.05 6.32 -8.22
CA ARG A 196 22.27 6.57 -7.44
C ARG A 196 23.49 6.91 -8.30
N GLY A 197 23.49 6.53 -9.58
CA GLY A 197 24.66 6.70 -10.45
C GLY A 197 25.92 6.09 -9.80
N ASP A 198 27.05 6.80 -9.88
CA ASP A 198 28.34 6.34 -9.32
C ASP A 198 28.40 6.31 -7.78
N ARG A 199 27.35 6.77 -7.07
CA ARG A 199 27.26 6.70 -5.59
C ARG A 199 26.82 5.32 -5.08
N CYS A 200 26.80 4.30 -5.94
CA CYS A 200 26.55 2.93 -5.55
C CYS A 200 27.58 2.47 -4.52
N GLY A 201 27.16 2.28 -3.26
CA GLY A 201 28.02 1.80 -2.17
C GLY A 201 28.32 2.78 -1.03
N GLN A 202 27.86 4.04 -1.09
CA GLN A 202 28.03 4.98 0.03
C GLN A 202 26.75 5.08 0.86
N GLY A 203 26.64 4.23 1.88
CA GLY A 203 25.68 4.37 2.99
C GLY A 203 24.27 3.84 2.72
N GLY A 204 23.87 2.81 3.49
CA GLY A 204 22.51 2.25 3.52
C GLY A 204 22.47 0.75 3.16
N GLN A 205 21.67 -0.03 3.90
CA GLN A 205 21.36 -1.42 3.52
C GLN A 205 20.53 -1.39 2.24
N GLY A 206 21.07 -1.92 1.15
CA GLY A 206 20.35 -2.04 -0.11
C GLY A 206 19.27 -3.13 -0.07
N LEU A 207 18.39 -3.15 -1.07
CA LEU A 207 17.30 -4.13 -1.16
C LEU A 207 17.81 -5.58 -1.09
N ALA A 208 18.97 -5.86 -1.70
CA ALA A 208 19.60 -7.19 -1.66
C ALA A 208 19.95 -7.67 -0.24
N GLU A 209 20.34 -6.76 0.64
CA GLU A 209 20.63 -7.10 2.03
C GLU A 209 19.36 -7.42 2.82
N LEU A 210 18.32 -6.61 2.67
CA LEU A 210 17.02 -6.81 3.32
C LEU A 210 16.37 -8.14 2.90
N TRP A 211 16.61 -8.56 1.67
CA TRP A 211 16.03 -9.76 1.08
C TRP A 211 16.92 -11.01 1.19
N ARG A 212 18.14 -10.89 1.74
CA ARG A 212 19.14 -11.98 1.79
C ARG A 212 18.62 -13.24 2.49
N ASN A 213 17.78 -13.08 3.50
CA ASN A 213 17.22 -14.18 4.29
C ASN A 213 15.87 -14.69 3.76
N ARG A 214 15.36 -14.12 2.65
CA ARG A 214 14.18 -14.63 1.96
C ARG A 214 14.67 -15.69 0.97
N ALA A 215 14.15 -16.91 1.03
CA ALA A 215 14.52 -18.00 0.13
C ALA A 215 14.04 -17.71 -1.31
N LEU A 216 14.78 -16.89 -2.04
CA LEU A 216 14.49 -16.47 -3.41
C LEU A 216 15.05 -17.47 -4.43
N PRO A 217 14.38 -17.67 -5.58
CA PRO A 217 14.99 -18.31 -6.74
C PRO A 217 16.28 -17.58 -7.16
N ALA A 218 17.27 -18.33 -7.66
CA ALA A 218 18.60 -17.79 -7.99
C ALA A 218 18.54 -16.59 -8.95
N GLU A 219 17.75 -16.68 -10.01
CA GLU A 219 17.55 -15.59 -10.99
C GLU A 219 17.04 -14.31 -10.33
N LEU A 220 16.11 -14.45 -9.37
CA LEU A 220 15.55 -13.31 -8.67
C LEU A 220 16.55 -12.74 -7.67
N ALA A 221 17.30 -13.58 -6.95
CA ALA A 221 18.37 -13.12 -6.06
C ALA A 221 19.43 -12.30 -6.82
N GLU A 222 19.80 -12.76 -8.02
CA GLU A 222 20.74 -12.03 -8.90
C GLU A 222 20.15 -10.71 -9.41
N ALA A 223 18.88 -10.71 -9.82
CA ALA A 223 18.18 -9.49 -10.24
C ALA A 223 18.10 -8.46 -9.11
N VAL A 224 17.82 -8.90 -7.88
CA VAL A 224 17.80 -8.03 -6.69
C VAL A 224 19.18 -7.50 -6.34
N ALA A 225 20.23 -8.33 -6.45
CA ALA A 225 21.61 -7.90 -6.21
C ALA A 225 22.06 -6.76 -7.14
N ARG A 226 21.54 -6.73 -8.37
CA ARG A 226 21.79 -5.68 -9.37
C ARG A 226 20.84 -4.48 -9.28
N ASN A 227 19.82 -4.54 -8.42
CA ASN A 227 18.84 -3.49 -8.31
C ASN A 227 19.26 -2.45 -7.26
N HIS A 228 19.55 -1.24 -7.74
CA HIS A 228 19.98 -0.12 -6.91
C HIS A 228 18.99 1.05 -6.86
N ARG A 229 17.88 0.94 -7.60
CA ARG A 229 16.88 2.00 -7.72
C ARG A 229 16.16 2.28 -6.40
N HIS A 230 15.74 1.23 -5.70
CA HIS A 230 14.97 1.34 -4.45
C HIS A 230 15.71 0.69 -3.29
N GLU A 231 15.69 1.33 -2.12
CA GLU A 231 16.37 0.85 -0.91
C GLU A 231 15.52 -0.05 -0.02
N GLY A 232 14.20 0.12 -0.10
CA GLY A 232 13.23 -0.58 0.71
C GLY A 232 11.83 -0.32 0.17
N LEU A 233 10.97 -1.32 0.24
CA LEU A 233 9.69 -1.29 -0.45
C LEU A 233 8.51 -1.41 0.51
N THR A 234 8.60 -2.29 1.50
CA THR A 234 7.45 -2.67 2.33
C THR A 234 7.49 -2.11 3.75
N ARG A 235 6.31 -1.77 4.29
CA ARG A 235 6.07 -1.29 5.66
C ARG A 235 4.81 -1.95 6.24
N ILE A 236 4.76 -2.04 7.56
CA ILE A 236 3.71 -2.76 8.29
C ILE A 236 2.72 -1.86 9.05
N ASP A 237 3.14 -0.65 9.43
CA ASP A 237 2.35 0.29 10.25
C ASP A 237 2.16 1.65 9.53
N GLY A 238 1.27 2.51 10.04
CA GLY A 238 1.10 3.89 9.56
C GLY A 238 0.03 4.08 8.48
N PHE A 239 -0.94 3.16 8.39
CA PHE A 239 -1.99 3.19 7.36
C PHE A 239 -3.39 3.50 7.91
N SER A 240 -3.54 3.85 9.19
CA SER A 240 -4.83 4.06 9.86
C SER A 240 -5.75 5.07 9.15
N GLU A 241 -5.21 6.15 8.61
CA GLU A 241 -5.97 7.13 7.87
C GLU A 241 -6.48 6.59 6.52
N LEU A 242 -5.63 5.84 5.82
CA LEU A 242 -6.01 5.18 4.57
C LEU A 242 -7.05 4.08 4.82
N ALA A 243 -6.91 3.33 5.93
CA ALA A 243 -7.88 2.34 6.36
C ALA A 243 -9.26 2.96 6.64
N ARG A 244 -9.30 4.09 7.38
CA ARG A 244 -10.53 4.86 7.59
C ARG A 244 -11.14 5.37 6.29
N LEU A 245 -10.32 5.90 5.37
CA LEU A 245 -10.78 6.36 4.06
C LEU A 245 -11.35 5.22 3.21
N ALA A 246 -10.77 4.03 3.29
CA ALA A 246 -11.21 2.82 2.60
C ALA A 246 -12.41 2.16 3.29
N ASN A 247 -13.44 2.93 3.61
CA ASN A 247 -14.67 2.48 4.28
C ASN A 247 -14.43 1.88 5.68
N GLY A 248 -13.39 2.36 6.37
CA GLY A 248 -13.01 1.83 7.67
C GLY A 248 -12.59 0.36 7.62
N ALA A 249 -11.81 -0.01 6.59
CA ALA A 249 -11.12 -1.29 6.54
C ALA A 249 -10.25 -1.48 7.80
N SER A 250 -9.95 -2.74 8.15
CA SER A 250 -9.06 -3.08 9.26
C SER A 250 -7.66 -2.49 9.04
N ASP A 251 -7.09 -1.81 10.04
CA ASP A 251 -5.74 -1.24 9.96
C ASP A 251 -4.68 -2.25 10.39
N GLY A 252 -3.62 -2.41 9.60
CA GLY A 252 -2.52 -3.33 9.87
C GLY A 252 -2.99 -4.77 10.19
N PHE A 253 -2.90 -5.14 11.47
CA PHE A 253 -3.28 -6.45 12.01
C PHE A 253 -4.48 -6.37 12.95
N ASP A 254 -5.32 -5.36 12.81
CA ASP A 254 -6.59 -5.35 13.52
C ASP A 254 -7.54 -6.37 12.88
N PRO A 255 -8.37 -7.07 13.68
CA PRO A 255 -9.44 -7.90 13.14
C PRO A 255 -10.48 -7.02 12.42
N SER A 256 -11.37 -7.64 11.64
CA SER A 256 -12.48 -6.92 11.01
C SER A 256 -13.42 -6.33 12.08
N LYS A 257 -14.16 -5.26 11.71
CA LYS A 257 -15.18 -4.67 12.58
C LYS A 257 -16.23 -5.70 13.02
N ASP A 258 -16.61 -6.61 12.13
CA ASP A 258 -17.58 -7.68 12.44
C ASP A 258 -17.04 -8.65 13.49
N ALA A 259 -15.77 -9.04 13.38
CA ALA A 259 -15.12 -9.89 14.37
C ALA A 259 -14.98 -9.20 15.75
N LEU A 260 -14.91 -7.86 15.79
CA LEU A 260 -14.90 -7.08 17.04
C LEU A 260 -16.25 -7.11 17.76
N HIS A 261 -17.37 -7.17 17.01
CA HIS A 261 -18.71 -7.22 17.58
C HIS A 261 -19.04 -8.57 18.24
N ASP A 262 -18.49 -9.67 17.72
CA ASP A 262 -18.80 -11.03 18.19
C ASP A 262 -18.10 -11.43 19.51
N SER A 263 -17.17 -10.62 20.03
CA SER A 263 -16.28 -11.03 21.13
C SER A 263 -16.17 -10.02 22.27
N LEU A 264 -16.95 -10.22 23.35
CA LEU A 264 -16.87 -9.49 24.62
C LEU A 264 -16.12 -10.29 25.71
N GLY A 265 -15.14 -9.68 26.38
CA GLY A 265 -14.54 -10.14 27.64
C GLY A 265 -13.29 -11.02 27.53
N ALA A 266 -13.48 -12.34 27.41
CA ALA A 266 -12.39 -13.34 27.43
C ALA A 266 -11.59 -13.41 26.12
N ALA A 267 -12.18 -12.94 25.02
CA ALA A 267 -11.59 -12.93 23.69
C ALA A 267 -10.49 -11.85 23.49
N SER A 268 -10.28 -10.93 24.43
CA SER A 268 -9.31 -9.84 24.29
C SER A 268 -7.84 -10.30 24.40
N VAL A 269 -7.55 -11.22 25.33
CA VAL A 269 -6.21 -11.82 25.50
C VAL A 269 -5.86 -12.74 24.35
N ASP A 270 -6.85 -13.50 23.86
CA ASP A 270 -6.71 -14.38 22.70
C ASP A 270 -6.49 -13.57 21.41
N ARG A 271 -7.21 -12.46 21.26
CA ARG A 271 -7.02 -11.50 20.16
C ARG A 271 -5.61 -10.90 20.13
N GLN A 272 -5.10 -10.41 21.27
CA GLN A 272 -3.75 -9.84 21.29
C GLN A 272 -2.67 -10.89 21.01
N THR A 273 -2.94 -12.16 21.34
CA THR A 273 -2.06 -13.29 21.02
C THR A 273 -2.10 -13.61 19.53
N ALA A 274 -3.30 -13.65 18.93
CA ALA A 274 -3.49 -13.82 17.49
C ALA A 274 -2.81 -12.71 16.68
N GLN A 275 -2.98 -11.45 17.08
CA GLN A 275 -2.32 -10.29 16.45
C GLN A 275 -0.79 -10.41 16.48
N ARG A 276 -0.22 -10.82 17.62
CA ARG A 276 1.22 -11.06 17.75
C ARG A 276 1.68 -12.21 16.85
N ALA A 277 0.93 -13.30 16.77
CA ALA A 277 1.25 -14.43 15.91
C ALA A 277 1.21 -14.05 14.42
N ILE A 278 0.19 -13.31 13.99
CA ILE A 278 0.07 -12.80 12.62
C ILE A 278 1.22 -11.83 12.32
N ARG A 279 1.49 -10.85 13.19
CA ARG A 279 2.61 -9.91 13.03
C ARG A 279 3.93 -10.67 12.90
N GLY A 280 4.17 -11.68 13.72
CA GLY A 280 5.36 -12.53 13.64
C GLY A 280 5.48 -13.30 12.31
N ALA A 281 4.37 -13.80 11.77
CA ALA A 281 4.35 -14.51 10.49
C ALA A 281 4.54 -13.57 9.28
N VAL A 282 4.09 -12.32 9.39
CA VAL A 282 4.20 -11.29 8.34
C VAL A 282 5.56 -10.59 8.35
N ALA A 283 6.17 -10.39 9.52
CA ALA A 283 7.41 -9.65 9.70
C ALA A 283 8.56 -10.01 8.72
N PRO A 284 8.81 -11.29 8.36
CA PRO A 284 9.86 -11.64 7.40
C PRO A 284 9.71 -10.99 6.01
N TRP A 285 8.51 -10.52 5.66
CA TRP A 285 8.17 -9.91 4.37
C TRP A 285 8.12 -8.37 4.41
N ILE A 286 8.53 -7.76 5.52
CA ILE A 286 8.55 -6.31 5.72
C ILE A 286 10.00 -5.81 5.69
N ASP A 287 10.25 -4.75 4.91
CA ASP A 287 11.57 -4.15 4.70
C ASP A 287 11.88 -3.07 5.74
N ALA A 288 10.90 -2.21 6.06
CA ALA A 288 11.03 -1.18 7.08
C ALA A 288 10.82 -1.77 8.48
N GLN A 289 11.75 -1.52 9.39
CA GLN A 289 11.55 -1.80 10.81
C GLN A 289 10.34 -1.00 11.34
N PRO A 290 9.56 -1.54 12.29
CA PRO A 290 8.53 -0.75 12.97
C PRO A 290 9.17 0.52 13.48
N GLN A 291 8.57 1.69 13.22
CA GLN A 291 8.97 2.87 13.97
C GLN A 291 8.69 2.54 15.44
N THR A 292 9.74 2.41 16.24
CA THR A 292 9.61 2.53 17.69
C THR A 292 9.04 3.92 17.92
N SER A 293 7.71 4.02 18.07
CA SER A 293 7.14 5.23 18.65
C SER A 293 7.89 5.45 19.95
N PRO A 294 8.50 6.61 20.19
CA PRO A 294 8.89 6.94 21.54
C PRO A 294 7.58 6.90 22.33
N LEU A 295 7.45 5.90 23.20
CA LEU A 295 6.49 5.95 24.29
C LEU A 295 6.63 7.34 24.89
N GLN A 296 5.51 8.07 24.86
CA GLN A 296 5.35 9.35 25.53
C GLN A 296 6.00 9.25 26.92
N ALA A 297 7.02 10.09 27.13
CA ALA A 297 7.47 10.49 28.46
C ALA A 297 6.78 11.81 28.79
#